data_AF-A0AAN4WWL5-F1
#
_entry.id   AF-A0AAN4WWL5-F1
#
_cell.length_a   1.000
_cell.length_b   1.000
_cell.length_c   1.000
_cell.angle_alpha   90.00
_cell.angle_beta   90.00
_cell.angle_gamma   90.00
#
_symmetry.space_group_name_H-M   'P 1'
#
loop_
_entity.id
_entity.type
_entity.pdbx_description
1 polymer ?
#
loop_
_entity_poly.entity_id
_entity_poly.type
_entity_poly.pdbx_seq_one_letter_code
_entity_poly.pdbx_strand_id
1 'polypeptide(L)' 'MLAVKGRWQREGEVCNLVADRLADLSPLLGRLATESRDFK' A
#
# COMPACT_ATOMS: atom_id res chain seq x y z
N MET A 1 -2.91 2.36 7.49
CA MET A 1 -2.29 1.85 6.24
C MET A 1 -2.32 2.96 5.19
N LEU A 2 -1.27 3.09 4.39
CA LEU A 2 -1.18 4.08 3.31
C LEU A 2 -1.19 3.38 1.96
N ALA A 3 -2.10 3.79 1.07
CA ALA A 3 -2.14 3.33 -0.31
C ALA A 3 -1.50 4.37 -1.23
N VAL A 4 -0.66 3.88 -2.15
CA VAL A 4 -0.05 4.70 -3.19
C VAL A 4 -0.80 4.46 -4.49
N LYS A 5 -1.41 5.52 -5.03
CA LYS A 5 -1.99 5.52 -6.37
C LYS A 5 -1.02 6.24 -7.30
N GLY A 6 -0.73 5.62 -8.43
CA GLY A 6 0.30 6.11 -9.32
C GLY A 6 0.22 5.48 -10.70
N ARG A 7 1.15 5.89 -11.56
CA ARG A 7 1.32 5.31 -12.88
C ARG A 7 2.35 4.21 -12.81
N TRP A 8 1.96 3.01 -13.23
CA TRP A 8 2.91 1.94 -13.45
C TRP A 8 3.66 2.19 -14.76
N GLN A 9 4.98 2.09 -14.70
CA GLN A 9 5.86 2.20 -15.85
C GLN A 9 6.80 1.01 -15.88
N ARG A 10 7.04 0.49 -17.08
CA ARG A 10 7.96 -0.60 -17.31
C ARG A 10 8.89 -0.23 -18.46
N GLU A 11 10.17 -0.39 -18.22
CA GLU A 11 11.22 -0.22 -19.22
C GLU A 11 12.13 -1.45 -19.17
N GLY A 12 12.04 -2.28 -20.22
CA GLY A 12 12.67 -3.60 -20.23
C GLY A 12 12.18 -4.46 -19.07
N GLU A 13 13.10 -4.85 -18.18
CA GLU A 13 12.79 -5.64 -16.99
C GLU A 13 12.50 -4.79 -15.76
N VAL A 14 12.84 -3.50 -15.77
CA VAL A 14 12.65 -2.62 -14.63
C VAL A 14 11.21 -2.13 -14.61
N CYS A 15 10.58 -2.21 -13.44
CA CYS A 15 9.23 -1.72 -13.24
C CYS A 15 9.18 -0.76 -12.05
N ASN A 16 8.60 0.41 -12.25
CA ASN A 16 8.47 1.46 -11.25
C ASN A 16 7.02 1.91 -11.13
N LEU A 17 6.56 2.15 -9.91
CA LEU A 17 5.29 2.82 -9.63
C LEU A 17 5.57 4.29 -9.30
N VAL A 18 5.29 5.19 -10.23
CA VAL A 18 5.41 6.64 -10.00
C VAL A 18 4.19 7.09 -9.22
N ALA A 19 4.39 7.47 -7.95
CA ALA A 19 3.33 7.92 -7.06
C ALA A 19 2.75 9.27 -7.53
N ASP A 20 1.42 9.37 -7.60
CA ASP A 20 0.69 10.59 -7.94
C ASP A 20 -0.20 11.05 -6.77
N ARG A 21 -0.76 10.10 -6.02
CA ARG A 21 -1.54 10.38 -4.82
C ARG A 21 -1.30 9.33 -3.74
N LEU A 22 -1.23 9.81 -2.50
CA LEU A 22 -1.27 9.00 -1.30
C LEU A 22 -2.67 9.06 -0.69
N ALA A 23 -3.24 7.90 -0.40
CA ALA A 23 -4.52 7.78 0.28
C ALA A 23 -4.33 7.11 1.63
N ASP A 24 -4.80 7.76 2.69
CA ASP A 24 -4.89 7.12 4.00
C ASP A 24 -6.12 6.23 4.06
N LEU A 25 -5.88 4.92 4.18
CA LEU A 25 -6.92 3.91 4.30
C LEU A 25 -7.08 3.41 5.74
N SER A 26 -6.35 4.00 6.70
CA SER A 26 -6.52 3.71 8.13
C SER A 26 -7.97 3.80 8.60
N PRO A 27 -8.82 4.72 8.10
CA PRO A 27 -10.23 4.76 8.48
C PRO A 27 -11.04 3.53 8.07
N LEU A 28 -10.65 2.83 7.00
CA LEU A 28 -11.37 1.66 6.48
C LEU A 28 -11.13 0.39 7.30
N LEU A 29 -10.11 0.40 8.15
CA LEU A 29 -9.82 -0.74 9.02
C LEU A 29 -10.80 -0.85 10.19
N GLY A 30 -11.66 0.15 10.44
CA GLY A 30 -12.61 0.11 11.55
C GLY A 30 -11.92 -0.19 12.90
N ARG A 31 -12.55 -0.99 13.77
CA ARG A 31 -11.89 -1.61 14.93
C ARG A 31 -11.33 -2.99 14.58
N LEU A 32 -10.52 -3.11 13.53
CA LEU A 32 -9.74 -4.33 13.34
C LEU A 32 -8.86 -4.47 14.59
N ALA A 33 -9.09 -5.49 15.40
CA ALA A 33 -8.14 -5.87 16.43
C ALA A 33 -6.84 -6.19 15.71
N THR A 34 -5.86 -5.29 15.78
CA THR A 34 -4.49 -5.50 15.32
C THR A 34 -3.81 -6.45 16.31
N GLU A 35 -4.35 -7.66 16.47
CA GLU A 35 -3.61 -8.72 17.14
C GLU A 35 -2.55 -9.24 16.16
N SER A 36 -1.31 -8.85 16.45
CA SER A 36 -0.11 -9.37 15.79
C SER A 36 -0.10 -10.88 16.00
N ARG A 37 -0.29 -11.64 14.92
CA ARG A 37 0.02 -13.08 14.97
C ARG A 37 1.52 -13.21 14.92
N ASP A 38 2.11 -13.47 16.07
CA ASP A 38 3.50 -13.90 16.16
C ASP A 38 3.65 -15.23 15.43
N PHE A 39 4.37 -15.22 14.31
CA PHE A 39 4.75 -16.44 13.61
C PHE A 39 6.00 -17.00 14.30
N LYS A 40 5.86 -18.16 14.96
CA LYS A 40 6.98 -18.96 15.49
C LYS A 40 7.53 -19.90 14.43
#